data_AF-H7C0H8-F1
#
_entry.id   AF-H7C0H8-F1
#
_cell.length_a   1.000
_cell.length_b   1.000
_cell.length_c   1.000
_cell.angle_alpha   90.00
_cell.angle_beta   90.00
_cell.angle_gamma   90.00
#
_symmetry.space_group_name_H-M   'P 1'
#
loop_
_entity.id
_entity.type
_entity.pdbx_description
1 polymer ?
#
loop_
_entity_poly.entity_id
_entity_poly.type
_entity_poly.pdbx_seq_one_letter_code
_entity_poly.pdbx_strand_id
1 'polypeptide(L)'
;MATKTAGVGRWEVVKKGRRPGVGAGAGGRGGGRNRRALGEANGVWKYDLTPAIQTTSTLYERGFENIMKRQNKEQVPPPAVEPKKPGNKKQPKKVATPPNQNQKQGRFRSLEEALKALDVADLQKELDKSQSVFSGNPSIWLKDLASYLNYKLQAPLSEPTLSQHTHDYPYSLVSRELRGIIRGLLAKAAGSLELFFDHCLFTMLQELDKTPGESLHGYRICIQAILQDKPKIATANLGKFLELLRSHQSRPAKCLTIMWALGQAGFANLTEGLKVWLGIMLPVLGIKSLSPFAITYLDRLLLMHPNLTKGFGMIGPKDFFPLLDFAYMPNNSLTPSLQEQLCQLYPRLKVLAFGAKPDSTLHTYFPSFLSRATPSCPPEMKKESPF
;
A
#
# COMPACT_ATOMS: atom_id res chain seq x y z
N MET A 1 64.77 -4.93 19.36
CA MET A 1 64.61 -6.27 19.97
C MET A 1 63.23 -6.38 20.60
N ALA A 2 62.61 -7.57 20.52
CA ALA A 2 61.62 -8.15 21.45
C ALA A 2 60.31 -7.34 21.72
N THR A 3 59.10 -7.66 21.21
CA THR A 3 58.18 -8.83 21.30
C THR A 3 56.89 -8.48 22.07
N LYS A 4 55.72 -8.76 21.45
CA LYS A 4 54.46 -9.41 21.96
C LYS A 4 53.94 -8.99 23.36
N THR A 5 52.64 -8.81 23.64
CA THR A 5 51.52 -9.75 23.41
C THR A 5 50.16 -9.11 23.79
N ALA A 6 49.09 -9.78 23.36
CA ALA A 6 47.67 -9.46 23.48
C ALA A 6 47.04 -9.52 24.89
N GLY A 7 45.85 -8.92 25.02
CA GLY A 7 44.95 -9.04 26.17
C GLY A 7 43.48 -8.80 25.81
N VAL A 8 42.81 -9.87 25.36
CA VAL A 8 41.40 -10.28 25.49
C VAL A 8 40.35 -9.20 25.89
N GLY A 9 39.45 -8.90 24.94
CA GLY A 9 38.19 -8.18 25.18
C GLY A 9 37.11 -9.11 25.75
N ARG A 10 36.56 -8.74 26.91
CA ARG A 10 35.43 -9.39 27.56
C ARG A 10 34.21 -8.46 27.44
N TRP A 11 33.13 -8.96 26.82
CA TRP A 11 31.88 -8.23 26.65
C TRP A 11 31.13 -8.14 27.97
N GLU A 12 30.79 -6.92 28.40
CA GLU A 12 29.96 -6.66 29.57
C GLU A 12 28.56 -6.20 29.14
N VAL A 13 27.55 -6.93 29.61
CA VAL A 13 26.13 -6.71 29.31
C VAL A 13 25.57 -5.67 30.27
N VAL A 14 25.32 -4.45 29.79
CA VAL A 14 24.69 -3.40 30.61
C VAL A 14 23.18 -3.62 30.68
N LYS A 15 22.71 -4.04 31.86
CA LYS A 15 21.29 -4.08 32.21
C LYS A 15 20.72 -2.67 32.40
N LYS A 16 19.49 -2.51 31.91
CA LYS A 16 18.64 -1.31 31.91
C LYS A 16 18.33 -0.84 33.35
N GLY A 17 18.91 0.28 33.77
CA GLY A 17 18.67 0.91 35.07
C GLY A 17 17.42 1.80 35.09
N ARG A 18 16.57 1.60 36.10
CA ARG A 18 15.41 2.42 36.47
C ARG A 18 15.84 3.83 36.91
N ARG A 19 15.06 4.85 36.51
CA ARG A 19 15.16 6.22 37.04
C ARG A 19 14.53 6.32 38.44
N PRO A 20 15.09 7.13 39.36
CA PRO A 20 14.36 7.72 40.47
C PRO A 20 14.18 9.24 40.31
N GLY A 21 13.00 9.72 40.74
CA GLY A 21 12.89 10.71 41.81
C GLY A 21 13.19 12.19 41.52
N VAL A 22 12.14 12.99 41.63
CA VAL A 22 12.02 14.46 41.58
C VAL A 22 12.89 15.21 42.61
N GLY A 23 13.37 16.40 42.25
CA GLY A 23 13.87 17.44 43.17
C GLY A 23 13.82 18.83 42.52
N ALA A 24 13.23 19.81 43.21
CA ALA A 24 12.93 21.17 42.76
C ALA A 24 14.09 22.17 42.96
N GLY A 25 14.08 23.28 42.20
CA GLY A 25 14.96 24.44 42.45
C GLY A 25 14.90 25.49 41.34
N ALA A 26 14.78 26.77 41.72
CA ALA A 26 14.22 27.87 40.94
C ALA A 26 15.21 28.77 40.17
N GLY A 27 14.66 29.58 39.23
CA GLY A 27 15.07 30.97 38.99
C GLY A 27 15.74 31.32 37.65
N GLY A 28 15.12 32.21 36.86
CA GLY A 28 15.81 32.95 35.79
C GLY A 28 14.94 33.38 34.59
N ARG A 29 14.64 34.67 34.49
CA ARG A 29 13.82 35.37 33.49
C ARG A 29 14.44 35.40 32.08
N GLY A 30 13.59 35.46 31.02
CA GLY A 30 13.95 36.11 29.74
C GLY A 30 13.21 35.65 28.47
N GLY A 31 12.11 36.35 28.14
CA GLY A 31 11.67 36.76 26.79
C GLY A 31 11.58 35.80 25.58
N GLY A 32 10.41 35.74 24.93
CA GLY A 32 10.29 35.44 23.49
C GLY A 32 9.21 34.41 23.12
N ARG A 33 7.99 34.89 22.85
CA ARG A 33 6.79 34.11 22.52
C ARG A 33 6.74 33.73 21.02
N ASN A 34 6.11 32.59 20.75
CA ASN A 34 5.58 32.06 19.48
C ASN A 34 6.49 31.23 18.55
N ARG A 35 6.61 29.95 18.90
CA ARG A 35 6.53 28.84 17.92
C ARG A 35 5.87 27.60 18.57
N ARG A 36 4.54 27.63 18.69
CA ARG A 36 3.71 26.43 18.95
C ARG A 36 2.41 26.55 18.16
N ALA A 37 2.33 25.82 17.07
CA ALA A 37 1.09 25.35 16.47
C ALA A 37 1.42 24.03 15.78
N LEU A 38 0.54 23.03 15.91
CA LEU A 38 0.68 21.60 15.55
C LEU A 38 1.23 20.72 16.68
N GLY A 39 0.44 20.57 17.75
CA GLY A 39 0.70 19.59 18.81
C GLY A 39 -0.52 19.21 19.66
N GLU A 40 -1.59 20.01 19.63
CA GLU A 40 -2.79 19.78 20.45
C GLU A 40 -4.01 19.56 19.56
N ALA A 41 -4.16 18.33 19.08
CA ALA A 41 -5.45 17.82 18.57
C ALA A 41 -5.69 16.34 18.93
N ASN A 42 -4.95 15.80 19.91
CA ASN A 42 -5.27 14.51 20.52
C ASN A 42 -6.08 14.73 21.80
N GLY A 43 -7.28 15.28 21.63
CA GLY A 43 -8.33 15.17 22.64
C GLY A 43 -8.82 13.72 22.65
N VAL A 44 -8.44 12.98 23.69
CA VAL A 44 -8.94 11.63 23.96
C VAL A 44 -10.43 11.73 24.26
N TRP A 45 -11.28 11.40 23.29
CA TRP A 45 -12.68 11.14 23.52
C TRP A 45 -12.80 9.77 24.21
N LYS A 46 -13.14 9.78 25.51
CA LYS A 46 -13.52 8.57 26.24
C LYS A 46 -14.93 8.16 25.82
N TYR A 47 -15.07 7.01 25.17
CA TYR A 47 -16.35 6.31 25.12
C TYR A 47 -16.42 5.37 26.32
N ASP A 48 -17.50 5.47 27.10
CA ASP A 48 -17.85 4.49 28.13
C ASP A 48 -18.18 3.15 27.46
N LEU A 49 -17.29 2.18 27.63
CA LEU A 49 -17.51 0.81 27.22
C LEU A 49 -18.44 0.14 28.24
N THR A 50 -19.63 -0.26 27.80
CA THR A 50 -20.48 -1.22 28.49
C THR A 50 -19.68 -2.46 28.91
N PRO A 51 -19.93 -3.04 30.11
CA PRO A 51 -19.13 -4.16 30.60
C PRO A 51 -19.29 -5.41 29.74
N ALA A 52 -18.22 -6.20 29.67
CA ALA A 52 -18.15 -7.43 28.88
C ALA A 52 -19.15 -8.49 29.37
N ILE A 53 -19.83 -9.13 28.42
CA ILE A 53 -20.74 -10.25 28.66
C ILE A 53 -19.95 -11.42 29.26
N GLN A 54 -20.42 -11.97 30.38
CA GLN A 54 -19.81 -13.14 31.03
C GLN A 54 -20.01 -14.39 30.16
N THR A 55 -18.92 -15.09 29.86
CA THR A 55 -18.93 -16.35 29.11
C THR A 55 -19.31 -17.51 30.04
N THR A 56 -20.49 -18.11 29.83
CA THR A 56 -20.84 -19.39 30.46
C THR A 56 -20.02 -20.53 29.85
N SER A 57 -19.39 -21.33 30.71
CA SER A 57 -18.58 -22.50 30.37
C SER A 57 -19.40 -23.59 29.67
N THR A 58 -19.19 -23.82 28.36
CA THR A 58 -19.63 -25.07 27.74
C THR A 58 -18.63 -25.59 26.70
N LEU A 59 -18.41 -26.92 26.78
CA LEU A 59 -17.79 -27.87 25.84
C LEU A 59 -16.31 -27.71 25.44
N TYR A 60 -15.71 -26.52 25.41
CA TYR A 60 -14.33 -26.36 24.92
C TYR A 60 -13.24 -26.81 25.93
N GLU A 61 -13.58 -26.90 27.21
CA GLU A 61 -12.62 -27.20 28.30
C GLU A 61 -12.35 -28.71 28.47
N ARG A 62 -13.25 -29.59 28.01
CA ARG A 62 -13.09 -31.05 28.14
C ARG A 62 -12.16 -31.69 27.09
N GLY A 63 -11.78 -30.95 26.05
CA GLY A 63 -10.96 -31.48 24.95
C GLY A 63 -9.45 -31.49 25.21
N PHE A 64 -8.95 -30.61 26.08
CA PHE A 64 -7.50 -30.36 26.22
C PHE A 64 -6.83 -31.10 27.40
N GLU A 65 -7.57 -31.63 28.37
CA GLU A 65 -6.98 -32.36 29.50
C GLU A 65 -6.52 -33.80 29.14
N ASN A 66 -7.07 -34.40 28.07
CA ASN A 66 -6.79 -35.81 27.73
C ASN A 66 -5.57 -36.02 26.81
N ILE A 67 -4.95 -34.96 26.29
CA ILE A 67 -3.81 -35.05 25.36
C ILE A 67 -2.47 -34.99 26.10
N MET A 68 -2.43 -34.48 27.34
CA MET A 68 -1.19 -34.24 28.07
C MET A 68 -0.64 -35.46 28.84
N LYS A 69 -1.34 -36.60 28.86
CA LYS A 69 -0.95 -37.81 29.63
C LYS A 69 -0.44 -39.00 28.80
N ARG A 70 -0.22 -38.87 27.48
CA ARG A 70 0.13 -40.02 26.60
C ARG A 70 1.50 -40.00 25.90
N GLN A 71 2.42 -39.09 26.21
CA GLN A 71 3.79 -39.16 25.68
C GLN A 71 4.84 -39.12 26.78
N ASN A 72 5.03 -40.25 27.47
CA ASN A 72 6.28 -40.49 28.21
C ASN A 72 6.50 -41.99 28.42
N LYS A 73 6.94 -42.71 27.38
CA LYS A 73 7.54 -44.06 27.45
C LYS A 73 8.08 -44.49 26.07
N GLU A 74 9.34 -44.17 25.80
CA GLU A 74 10.29 -44.92 24.93
C GLU A 74 11.63 -44.15 24.97
N GLN A 75 12.46 -44.36 26.01
CA GLN A 75 13.63 -45.25 26.03
C GLN A 75 14.61 -45.04 24.87
N VAL A 76 15.75 -44.42 25.21
CA VAL A 76 16.95 -44.18 24.39
C VAL A 76 18.05 -45.15 24.87
N PRO A 77 18.82 -45.81 23.98
CA PRO A 77 20.04 -46.53 24.39
C PRO A 77 21.31 -45.63 24.36
N PRO A 78 22.32 -45.89 25.23
CA PRO A 78 23.50 -45.02 25.41
C PRO A 78 24.64 -45.25 24.39
N PRO A 79 25.61 -44.31 24.27
CA PRO A 79 26.70 -44.36 23.30
C PRO A 79 27.93 -45.14 23.81
N ALA A 80 28.62 -45.85 22.90
CA ALA A 80 29.89 -46.53 23.17
C ALA A 80 31.04 -45.98 22.30
N VAL A 81 32.25 -46.18 22.82
CA VAL A 81 33.51 -45.42 22.63
C VAL A 81 34.33 -45.87 21.40
N GLU A 82 35.19 -44.96 20.90
CA GLU A 82 36.18 -45.09 19.80
C GLU A 82 37.18 -46.26 19.92
N PRO A 83 37.90 -46.60 18.82
CA PRO A 83 39.33 -46.24 18.78
C PRO A 83 39.90 -45.76 17.41
N LYS A 84 41.15 -45.30 17.48
CA LYS A 84 41.94 -44.40 16.59
C LYS A 84 42.42 -44.94 15.21
N LYS A 85 42.40 -44.03 14.20
CA LYS A 85 43.37 -43.59 13.12
C LYS A 85 44.52 -44.53 12.62
N PRO A 86 45.20 -44.30 11.44
CA PRO A 86 45.30 -43.05 10.62
C PRO A 86 45.26 -43.23 9.07
N GLY A 87 45.16 -42.13 8.30
CA GLY A 87 45.40 -42.17 6.85
C GLY A 87 45.18 -40.85 6.13
N ASN A 88 46.18 -40.40 5.38
CA ASN A 88 46.40 -39.02 4.93
C ASN A 88 45.73 -38.67 3.58
N LYS A 89 45.56 -37.36 3.32
CA LYS A 89 45.51 -36.66 2.00
C LYS A 89 44.18 -36.30 1.31
N LYS A 90 44.17 -35.02 0.91
CA LYS A 90 43.49 -34.30 -0.20
C LYS A 90 42.13 -33.65 0.08
N GLN A 91 42.21 -32.33 0.28
CA GLN A 91 41.13 -31.38 -0.01
C GLN A 91 40.77 -31.42 -1.51
N PRO A 92 39.47 -31.32 -1.84
CA PRO A 92 39.08 -30.56 -3.02
C PRO A 92 38.07 -29.45 -2.69
N LYS A 93 38.13 -28.44 -3.57
CA LYS A 93 37.45 -27.15 -3.56
C LYS A 93 35.94 -27.24 -3.26
N LYS A 94 35.46 -26.35 -2.40
CA LYS A 94 34.03 -25.98 -2.32
C LYS A 94 33.59 -25.40 -3.66
N VAL A 95 32.83 -26.19 -4.43
CA VAL A 95 31.96 -25.65 -5.48
C VAL A 95 30.76 -25.04 -4.77
N ALA A 96 30.53 -23.76 -5.01
CA ALA A 96 29.37 -23.05 -4.52
C ALA A 96 28.11 -23.69 -5.11
N THR A 97 27.32 -24.34 -4.27
CA THR A 97 25.93 -24.68 -4.59
C THR A 97 25.15 -23.36 -4.68
N PRO A 98 24.50 -23.03 -5.81
CA PRO A 98 23.58 -21.90 -5.83
C PRO A 98 22.43 -22.19 -4.86
N PRO A 99 21.88 -21.17 -4.17
CA PRO A 99 20.80 -21.37 -3.23
C PRO A 99 19.59 -21.93 -3.98
N ASN A 100 19.10 -23.04 -3.46
CA ASN A 100 17.92 -23.75 -3.92
C ASN A 100 16.72 -22.79 -3.89
N GLN A 101 16.39 -22.17 -5.03
CA GLN A 101 15.11 -21.47 -5.24
C GLN A 101 13.99 -22.51 -5.33
N ASN A 102 13.65 -23.12 -4.20
CA ASN A 102 12.44 -23.90 -4.04
C ASN A 102 11.48 -23.15 -3.11
N GLN A 103 11.11 -21.94 -3.51
CA GLN A 103 9.76 -21.45 -3.21
C GLN A 103 8.90 -21.98 -4.35
N LYS A 104 8.02 -22.94 -4.06
CA LYS A 104 7.08 -23.51 -5.04
C LYS A 104 6.36 -22.36 -5.73
N GLN A 105 6.78 -22.07 -6.96
CA GLN A 105 6.14 -21.12 -7.85
C GLN A 105 4.68 -21.54 -8.02
N GLY A 106 3.78 -20.57 -8.20
CA GLY A 106 2.37 -20.85 -8.52
C GLY A 106 2.25 -21.84 -9.68
N ARG A 107 1.06 -22.43 -9.85
CA ARG A 107 0.77 -23.39 -10.93
C ARG A 107 1.28 -22.94 -12.30
N PHE A 108 1.33 -21.63 -12.55
CA PHE A 108 1.83 -21.00 -13.76
C PHE A 108 3.07 -20.15 -13.47
N ARG A 109 3.96 -20.01 -14.46
CA ARG A 109 5.18 -19.19 -14.31
C ARG A 109 4.90 -17.70 -14.46
N SER A 110 3.84 -17.36 -15.19
CA SER A 110 3.39 -15.98 -15.37
C SER A 110 1.86 -15.88 -15.43
N LEU A 111 1.33 -14.66 -15.29
CA LEU A 111 -0.11 -14.41 -15.35
C LEU A 111 -0.67 -14.59 -16.77
N GLU A 112 0.13 -14.27 -17.79
CA GLU A 112 -0.20 -14.48 -19.20
C GLU A 112 -0.45 -15.95 -19.52
N GLU A 113 0.40 -16.84 -19.01
CA GLU A 113 0.21 -18.29 -19.14
C GLU A 113 -1.08 -18.75 -18.47
N ALA A 114 -1.35 -18.25 -17.25
CA ALA A 114 -2.55 -18.60 -16.50
C ALA A 114 -3.85 -18.13 -17.20
N LEU A 115 -3.85 -16.91 -17.76
CA LEU A 115 -4.99 -16.37 -18.49
C LEU A 115 -5.21 -17.07 -19.83
N LYS A 116 -4.14 -17.51 -20.51
CA LYS A 116 -4.26 -18.32 -21.74
C LYS A 116 -4.82 -19.72 -21.47
N ALA A 117 -4.48 -20.30 -20.32
CA ALA A 117 -4.95 -21.63 -19.91
C ALA A 117 -6.35 -21.60 -19.25
N LEU A 118 -6.95 -20.42 -19.06
CA LEU A 118 -8.24 -20.28 -18.42
C LEU A 118 -9.35 -20.75 -19.37
N ASP A 119 -10.12 -21.75 -18.95
CA ASP A 119 -11.33 -22.17 -19.63
C ASP A 119 -12.47 -21.18 -19.33
N VAL A 120 -12.79 -20.36 -20.33
CA VAL A 120 -13.82 -19.32 -20.24
C VAL A 120 -15.23 -19.93 -20.25
N ALA A 121 -15.43 -21.07 -20.93
CA ALA A 121 -16.71 -21.76 -20.97
C ALA A 121 -17.04 -22.39 -19.62
N ASP A 122 -16.05 -22.98 -18.95
CA ASP A 122 -16.24 -23.51 -17.60
C ASP A 122 -16.46 -22.41 -16.56
N LEU A 123 -15.81 -21.25 -16.70
CA LEU A 123 -16.14 -20.07 -15.88
C LEU A 123 -17.61 -19.66 -16.08
N GLN A 124 -18.08 -19.58 -17.33
CA GLN A 124 -19.45 -19.20 -17.63
C GLN A 124 -20.45 -20.17 -16.99
N LYS A 125 -20.22 -21.48 -17.09
CA LYS A 125 -21.06 -22.50 -16.44
C LYS A 125 -21.13 -22.33 -14.92
N GLU A 126 -20.00 -22.06 -14.27
CA GLU A 126 -19.98 -21.88 -12.80
C GLU A 126 -20.73 -20.60 -12.40
N LEU A 127 -20.62 -19.52 -13.19
CA LEU A 127 -21.37 -18.30 -12.95
C LEU A 127 -22.87 -18.48 -13.19
N ASP A 128 -23.28 -19.21 -14.22
CA ASP A 128 -24.68 -19.50 -14.50
C ASP A 128 -25.30 -20.34 -13.37
N LYS A 129 -24.54 -21.33 -12.85
CA LYS A 129 -24.91 -22.09 -11.67
C LYS A 129 -25.06 -21.18 -10.44
N SER A 130 -24.09 -20.32 -10.16
CA SER A 130 -24.17 -19.35 -9.05
C SER A 130 -25.40 -18.43 -9.19
N GLN A 131 -25.68 -17.94 -10.40
CA GLN A 131 -26.85 -17.10 -10.68
C GLN A 131 -28.17 -17.84 -10.46
N SER A 132 -28.25 -19.12 -10.84
CA SER A 132 -29.46 -19.93 -10.65
C SER A 132 -29.73 -20.26 -9.18
N VAL A 133 -28.67 -20.57 -8.41
CA VAL A 133 -28.79 -20.92 -6.98
C VAL A 133 -29.05 -19.68 -6.12
N PHE A 134 -28.42 -18.55 -6.47
CA PHE A 134 -28.47 -17.31 -5.69
C PHE A 134 -29.13 -16.15 -6.44
N SER A 135 -30.27 -16.39 -7.08
CA SER A 135 -30.96 -15.42 -7.96
C SER A 135 -31.27 -14.06 -7.33
N GLY A 136 -31.41 -13.99 -6.01
CA GLY A 136 -31.65 -12.75 -5.25
C GLY A 136 -30.42 -12.07 -4.65
N ASN A 137 -29.21 -12.59 -4.85
CA ASN A 137 -28.01 -12.07 -4.18
C ASN A 137 -26.84 -11.82 -5.14
N PRO A 138 -26.84 -10.67 -5.84
CA PRO A 138 -25.81 -10.34 -6.82
C PRO A 138 -24.39 -10.26 -6.25
N SER A 139 -24.27 -9.99 -4.95
CA SER A 139 -22.99 -9.94 -4.25
C SER A 139 -22.29 -11.31 -4.22
N ILE A 140 -23.03 -12.41 -4.22
CA ILE A 140 -22.46 -13.77 -4.26
C ILE A 140 -21.84 -14.03 -5.63
N TRP A 141 -22.53 -13.71 -6.72
CA TRP A 141 -22.03 -13.95 -8.08
C TRP A 141 -20.70 -13.24 -8.34
N LEU A 142 -20.59 -12.00 -7.85
CA LEU A 142 -19.37 -11.20 -7.96
C LEU A 142 -18.21 -11.81 -7.16
N LYS A 143 -18.49 -12.30 -5.94
CA LYS A 143 -17.50 -12.99 -5.12
C LYS A 143 -17.05 -14.30 -5.73
N ASP A 144 -17.97 -15.06 -6.31
CA ASP A 144 -17.67 -16.32 -7.01
C ASP A 144 -16.78 -16.07 -8.23
N LEU A 145 -17.06 -15.01 -9.02
CA LEU A 145 -16.20 -14.57 -10.11
C LEU A 145 -14.77 -14.30 -9.62
N ALA A 146 -14.61 -13.44 -8.60
CA ALA A 146 -13.28 -13.08 -8.10
C ALA A 146 -12.54 -14.30 -7.53
N SER A 147 -13.26 -15.14 -6.78
CA SER A 147 -12.71 -16.35 -6.15
C SER A 147 -12.28 -17.37 -7.19
N TYR A 148 -13.09 -17.60 -8.22
CA TYR A 148 -12.75 -18.49 -9.34
C TYR A 148 -11.50 -18.00 -10.06
N LEU A 149 -11.44 -16.70 -10.37
CA LEU A 149 -10.27 -16.11 -11.02
C LEU A 149 -9.02 -16.24 -10.16
N ASN A 150 -9.07 -15.95 -8.85
CA ASN A 150 -7.92 -16.15 -7.97
C ASN A 150 -7.49 -17.63 -7.92
N TYR A 151 -8.45 -18.56 -7.86
CA TYR A 151 -8.17 -19.99 -7.83
C TYR A 151 -7.51 -20.49 -9.12
N LYS A 152 -7.94 -20.03 -10.28
CA LYS A 152 -7.38 -20.44 -11.58
C LYS A 152 -6.08 -19.69 -11.91
N LEU A 153 -5.97 -18.42 -11.55
CA LEU A 153 -4.82 -17.57 -11.86
C LEU A 153 -3.72 -17.69 -10.79
N GLN A 154 -3.22 -18.90 -10.56
CA GLN A 154 -2.14 -19.16 -9.60
C GLN A 154 -0.77 -18.88 -10.25
N ALA A 155 -0.46 -17.59 -10.40
CA ALA A 155 0.82 -17.09 -10.90
C ALA A 155 1.55 -16.29 -9.81
N PRO A 156 2.88 -16.07 -9.92
CA PRO A 156 3.63 -15.25 -8.96
C PRO A 156 2.96 -13.91 -8.69
N LEU A 157 2.96 -13.48 -7.44
CA LEU A 157 2.42 -12.18 -7.07
C LEU A 157 3.34 -11.08 -7.60
N SER A 158 2.84 -10.27 -8.52
CA SER A 158 3.46 -9.01 -8.88
C SER A 158 3.00 -7.95 -7.88
N GLU A 159 3.96 -7.31 -7.20
CA GLU A 159 3.66 -6.12 -6.40
C GLU A 159 2.96 -5.08 -7.30
N PRO A 160 1.99 -4.30 -6.77
CA PRO A 160 1.39 -3.18 -7.49
C PRO A 160 2.40 -2.04 -7.63
N THR A 161 3.53 -2.27 -8.29
CA THR A 161 4.46 -1.22 -8.66
C THR A 161 4.04 -0.75 -10.04
N LEU A 162 3.62 0.52 -10.12
CA LEU A 162 3.19 1.09 -11.39
C LEU A 162 4.29 0.90 -12.44
N SER A 163 5.54 1.19 -12.11
CA SER A 163 6.68 1.21 -13.04
C SER A 163 6.92 -0.05 -13.87
N GLN A 164 6.54 -1.24 -13.39
CA GLN A 164 6.85 -2.50 -14.07
C GLN A 164 5.87 -2.86 -15.19
N HIS A 165 4.63 -2.36 -15.14
CA HIS A 165 3.56 -2.77 -16.05
C HIS A 165 2.78 -1.55 -16.59
N THR A 166 2.04 -1.77 -17.68
CA THR A 166 1.10 -0.77 -18.21
C THR A 166 0.01 -0.46 -17.19
N HIS A 167 -0.63 0.71 -17.32
CA HIS A 167 -1.64 1.18 -16.36
C HIS A 167 -2.88 0.28 -16.28
N ASP A 168 -3.17 -0.45 -17.37
CA ASP A 168 -4.29 -1.36 -17.52
C ASP A 168 -3.95 -2.81 -17.16
N TYR A 169 -2.72 -3.14 -16.78
CA TYR A 169 -2.35 -4.46 -16.27
C TYR A 169 -2.93 -4.71 -14.86
N PRO A 170 -3.42 -5.92 -14.52
CA PRO A 170 -3.49 -7.12 -15.37
C PRO A 170 -4.70 -7.21 -16.31
N TYR A 171 -5.68 -6.30 -16.21
CA TYR A 171 -6.88 -6.33 -17.05
C TYR A 171 -6.60 -6.28 -18.56
N SER A 172 -5.46 -5.71 -18.96
CA SER A 172 -4.93 -5.69 -20.32
C SER A 172 -4.76 -7.08 -20.93
N LEU A 173 -4.42 -8.08 -20.12
CA LEU A 173 -4.21 -9.47 -20.53
C LEU A 173 -5.50 -10.28 -20.68
N VAL A 174 -6.61 -9.78 -20.14
CA VAL A 174 -7.92 -10.46 -20.15
C VAL A 174 -8.45 -10.51 -21.58
N SER A 175 -8.80 -11.71 -22.06
CA SER A 175 -9.35 -11.91 -23.40
C SER A 175 -10.66 -11.14 -23.62
N ARG A 176 -10.98 -10.83 -24.89
CA ARG A 176 -12.22 -10.11 -25.23
C ARG A 176 -13.47 -10.83 -24.71
N GLU A 177 -13.48 -12.15 -24.81
CA GLU A 177 -14.57 -13.01 -24.33
C GLU A 177 -14.74 -12.89 -22.82
N LEU A 178 -13.66 -13.07 -22.04
CA LEU A 178 -13.70 -12.93 -20.59
C LEU A 178 -14.09 -11.52 -20.14
N ARG A 179 -13.62 -10.46 -20.84
CA ARG A 179 -14.08 -9.09 -20.59
C ARG A 179 -15.59 -8.95 -20.77
N GLY A 180 -16.16 -9.61 -21.78
CA GLY A 180 -17.60 -9.64 -22.04
C GLY A 180 -18.37 -10.26 -20.87
N ILE A 181 -17.91 -11.41 -20.38
CA ILE A 181 -18.51 -12.10 -19.22
C ILE A 181 -18.46 -11.22 -17.97
N ILE A 182 -17.27 -10.68 -17.65
CA ILE A 182 -17.09 -9.82 -16.48
C ILE A 182 -18.01 -8.61 -16.56
N ARG A 183 -18.03 -7.89 -17.70
CA ARG A 183 -18.90 -6.71 -17.88
C ARG A 183 -20.38 -7.06 -17.80
N GLY A 184 -20.80 -8.17 -18.40
CA GLY A 184 -22.17 -8.65 -18.32
C GLY A 184 -22.60 -8.94 -16.88
N LEU A 185 -21.72 -9.56 -16.09
CA LEU A 185 -21.99 -9.82 -14.67
C LEU A 185 -22.06 -8.53 -13.85
N LEU A 186 -21.10 -7.62 -14.04
CA LEU A 186 -21.07 -6.33 -13.34
C LEU A 186 -22.32 -5.49 -13.65
N ALA A 187 -22.82 -5.53 -14.89
CA ALA A 187 -24.05 -4.85 -15.27
C ALA A 187 -25.29 -5.44 -14.55
N LYS A 188 -25.41 -6.78 -14.48
CA LYS A 188 -26.48 -7.46 -13.74
C LYS A 188 -26.43 -7.16 -12.24
N ALA A 189 -25.24 -6.93 -11.69
CA ALA A 189 -25.01 -6.71 -10.25
C ALA A 189 -24.74 -5.23 -9.91
N ALA A 190 -25.27 -4.29 -10.69
CA ALA A 190 -24.95 -2.86 -10.60
C ALA A 190 -25.14 -2.25 -9.19
N GLY A 191 -26.11 -2.72 -8.41
CA GLY A 191 -26.40 -2.25 -7.05
C GLY A 191 -25.42 -2.74 -5.98
N SER A 192 -24.60 -3.76 -6.27
CA SER A 192 -23.66 -4.37 -5.32
C SER A 192 -22.21 -3.97 -5.55
N LEU A 193 -21.92 -3.13 -6.55
CA LEU A 193 -20.55 -2.86 -7.00
C LEU A 193 -19.68 -2.14 -5.98
N GLU A 194 -20.25 -1.20 -5.21
CA GLU A 194 -19.50 -0.50 -4.15
C GLU A 194 -19.06 -1.47 -3.04
N LEU A 195 -19.99 -2.30 -2.56
CA LEU A 195 -19.72 -3.32 -1.56
C LEU A 195 -18.74 -4.37 -2.07
N PHE A 196 -18.83 -4.72 -3.36
CA PHE A 196 -17.91 -5.66 -3.98
C PHE A 196 -16.51 -5.09 -4.16
N PHE A 197 -16.38 -3.81 -4.53
CA PHE A 197 -15.10 -3.10 -4.56
C PHE A 197 -14.44 -3.10 -3.18
N ASP A 198 -15.20 -2.73 -2.13
CA ASP A 198 -14.75 -2.78 -0.75
C ASP A 198 -14.29 -4.19 -0.37
N HIS A 199 -15.09 -5.20 -0.68
CA HIS A 199 -14.75 -6.60 -0.42
C HIS A 199 -13.42 -6.99 -1.08
N CYS A 200 -13.26 -6.71 -2.38
CA CYS A 200 -12.02 -7.02 -3.10
C CYS A 200 -10.81 -6.36 -2.42
N LEU A 201 -10.90 -5.07 -2.09
CA LEU A 201 -9.82 -4.34 -1.44
C LEU A 201 -9.51 -4.91 -0.05
N PHE A 202 -10.50 -5.06 0.82
CA PHE A 202 -10.29 -5.53 2.19
C PHE A 202 -9.77 -6.96 2.22
N THR A 203 -10.27 -7.84 1.37
CA THR A 203 -9.77 -9.21 1.29
C THR A 203 -8.33 -9.23 0.78
N MET A 204 -7.97 -8.45 -0.25
CA MET A 204 -6.56 -8.30 -0.65
C MET A 204 -5.68 -7.86 0.52
N LEU A 205 -6.14 -6.91 1.35
CA LEU A 205 -5.38 -6.45 2.52
C LEU A 205 -5.27 -7.51 3.62
N GLN A 206 -6.25 -8.39 3.78
CA GLN A 206 -6.20 -9.51 4.72
C GLN A 206 -5.23 -10.59 4.24
N GLU A 207 -5.27 -10.94 2.95
CA GLU A 207 -4.41 -11.97 2.37
C GLU A 207 -2.92 -11.60 2.37
N LEU A 208 -2.58 -10.31 2.32
CA LEU A 208 -1.19 -9.83 2.45
C LEU A 208 -0.55 -10.17 3.80
N ASP A 209 -1.32 -10.60 4.80
CA ASP A 209 -0.80 -11.02 6.11
C ASP A 209 -0.45 -12.50 6.15
N LYS A 210 -0.95 -13.29 5.20
CA LYS A 210 -0.78 -14.74 5.19
C LYS A 210 0.53 -15.11 4.49
N THR A 211 1.20 -16.11 5.03
CA THR A 211 2.41 -16.69 4.44
C THR A 211 2.27 -18.22 4.34
N PRO A 212 2.24 -18.81 3.14
CA PRO A 212 2.21 -18.15 1.83
C PRO A 212 0.87 -17.44 1.58
N GLY A 213 0.89 -16.28 0.94
CA GLY A 213 -0.33 -15.56 0.54
C GLY A 213 -0.99 -16.21 -0.68
N GLU A 214 -2.30 -16.06 -0.81
CA GLU A 214 -3.05 -16.51 -1.99
C GLU A 214 -2.84 -15.58 -3.20
N SER A 215 -3.16 -16.08 -4.39
CA SER A 215 -3.21 -15.24 -5.60
C SER A 215 -4.29 -14.17 -5.46
N LEU A 216 -3.94 -12.92 -5.83
CA LEU A 216 -4.82 -11.75 -5.76
C LEU A 216 -5.26 -11.24 -7.14
N HIS A 217 -4.94 -11.98 -8.21
CA HIS A 217 -5.13 -11.52 -9.59
C HIS A 217 -6.59 -11.33 -9.97
N GLY A 218 -7.49 -12.20 -9.49
CA GLY A 218 -8.93 -12.08 -9.68
C GLY A 218 -9.51 -10.81 -9.05
N TYR A 219 -9.11 -10.47 -7.82
CA TYR A 219 -9.52 -9.22 -7.18
C TYR A 219 -9.02 -7.99 -7.95
N ARG A 220 -7.76 -8.02 -8.43
CA ARG A 220 -7.18 -6.93 -9.22
C ARG A 220 -7.93 -6.70 -10.53
N ILE A 221 -8.23 -7.79 -11.26
CA ILE A 221 -9.02 -7.78 -12.50
C ILE A 221 -10.41 -7.19 -12.24
N CYS A 222 -11.07 -7.61 -11.15
CA CYS A 222 -12.40 -7.10 -10.80
C CYS A 222 -12.37 -5.61 -10.47
N ILE A 223 -11.41 -5.14 -9.66
CA ILE A 223 -11.26 -3.72 -9.32
C ILE A 223 -11.08 -2.87 -10.59
N GLN A 224 -10.20 -3.29 -11.51
CA GLN A 224 -10.00 -2.57 -12.76
C GLN A 224 -11.24 -2.56 -13.64
N ALA A 225 -11.94 -3.69 -13.76
CA ALA A 225 -13.17 -3.78 -14.54
C ALA A 225 -14.28 -2.87 -13.99
N ILE A 226 -14.44 -2.80 -12.66
CA ILE A 226 -15.41 -1.91 -12.00
C ILE A 226 -15.07 -0.44 -12.28
N LEU A 227 -13.83 -0.05 -12.01
CA LEU A 227 -13.43 1.36 -12.03
C LEU A 227 -13.22 1.90 -13.46
N GLN A 228 -13.09 1.03 -14.46
CA GLN A 228 -13.13 1.42 -15.86
C GLN A 228 -14.50 2.01 -16.25
N ASP A 229 -15.59 1.47 -15.72
CA ASP A 229 -16.97 1.91 -16.02
C ASP A 229 -17.52 2.89 -14.98
N LYS A 230 -17.26 2.62 -13.69
CA LYS A 230 -17.78 3.39 -12.56
C LYS A 230 -16.65 3.93 -11.66
N PRO A 231 -15.81 4.85 -12.15
CA PRO A 231 -14.66 5.37 -11.40
C PRO A 231 -15.05 6.08 -10.09
N LYS A 232 -16.27 6.64 -10.01
CA LYS A 232 -16.79 7.32 -8.81
C LYS A 232 -16.87 6.41 -7.57
N ILE A 233 -16.93 5.10 -7.75
CA ILE A 233 -16.97 4.14 -6.62
C ILE A 233 -15.73 4.31 -5.74
N ALA A 234 -14.55 4.53 -6.33
CA ALA A 234 -13.32 4.73 -5.57
C ALA A 234 -13.27 6.05 -4.80
N THR A 235 -14.03 7.06 -5.24
CA THR A 235 -13.97 8.43 -4.70
C THR A 235 -15.19 8.83 -3.88
N ALA A 236 -16.22 7.97 -3.81
CA ALA A 236 -17.44 8.21 -3.05
C ALA A 236 -17.15 8.43 -1.55
N ASN A 237 -16.13 7.75 -0.99
CA ASN A 237 -15.74 7.91 0.41
C ASN A 237 -14.21 7.87 0.60
N LEU A 238 -13.52 8.90 0.10
CA LEU A 238 -12.06 9.02 0.26
C LEU A 238 -11.62 9.13 1.72
N GLY A 239 -12.44 9.70 2.60
CA GLY A 239 -12.14 9.82 4.03
C GLY A 239 -11.92 8.46 4.69
N LYS A 240 -12.85 7.52 4.48
CA LYS A 240 -12.75 6.13 4.94
C LYS A 240 -11.45 5.47 4.47
N PHE A 241 -11.09 5.62 3.20
CA PHE A 241 -9.89 4.98 2.67
C PHE A 241 -8.59 5.65 3.13
N LEU A 242 -8.61 6.97 3.37
CA LEU A 242 -7.47 7.67 3.97
C LEU A 242 -7.22 7.20 5.41
N GLU A 243 -8.28 7.01 6.20
CA GLU A 243 -8.19 6.43 7.55
C GLU A 243 -7.65 4.99 7.52
N LEU A 244 -8.15 4.17 6.60
CA LEU A 244 -7.64 2.82 6.38
C LEU A 244 -6.15 2.84 6.02
N LEU A 245 -5.72 3.73 5.12
CA LEU A 245 -4.32 3.88 4.75
C LEU A 245 -3.48 4.28 5.96
N ARG A 246 -3.94 5.26 6.74
CA ARG A 246 -3.29 5.72 7.99
C ARG A 246 -3.13 4.58 9.01
N SER A 247 -4.14 3.72 9.14
CA SER A 247 -4.09 2.54 10.02
C SER A 247 -3.02 1.51 9.64
N HIS A 248 -2.55 1.54 8.39
CA HIS A 248 -1.57 0.62 7.83
C HIS A 248 -0.23 1.27 7.48
N GLN A 249 0.04 2.52 7.92
CA GLN A 249 1.26 3.26 7.54
C GLN A 249 2.58 2.53 7.84
N SER A 250 2.62 1.69 8.87
CA SER A 250 3.79 0.86 9.20
C SER A 250 4.01 -0.32 8.24
N ARG A 251 3.09 -0.54 7.29
CA ARG A 251 3.03 -1.70 6.39
C ARG A 251 2.92 -1.25 4.93
N PRO A 252 4.05 -0.89 4.29
CA PRO A 252 4.05 -0.28 2.96
C PRO A 252 3.26 -1.05 1.89
N ALA A 253 3.36 -2.39 1.86
CA ALA A 253 2.64 -3.22 0.88
C ALA A 253 1.11 -3.03 0.94
N LYS A 254 0.54 -2.87 2.14
CA LYS A 254 -0.89 -2.59 2.32
C LYS A 254 -1.25 -1.19 1.83
N CYS A 255 -0.46 -0.18 2.20
CA CYS A 255 -0.68 1.18 1.73
C CYS A 255 -0.59 1.28 0.20
N LEU A 256 0.40 0.64 -0.41
CA LEU A 256 0.56 0.59 -1.88
C LEU A 256 -0.62 -0.11 -2.55
N THR A 257 -1.16 -1.17 -1.93
CA THR A 257 -2.37 -1.85 -2.43
C THR A 257 -3.60 -0.93 -2.40
N ILE A 258 -3.79 -0.16 -1.33
CA ILE A 258 -4.88 0.84 -1.22
C ILE A 258 -4.70 1.92 -2.30
N MET A 259 -3.51 2.51 -2.39
CA MET A 259 -3.19 3.55 -3.38
C MET A 259 -3.40 3.04 -4.82
N TRP A 260 -3.00 1.80 -5.09
CA TRP A 260 -3.20 1.16 -6.39
C TRP A 260 -4.67 0.93 -6.72
N ALA A 261 -5.44 0.39 -5.78
CA ALA A 261 -6.85 0.06 -6.01
C ALA A 261 -7.67 1.33 -6.30
N LEU A 262 -7.49 2.38 -5.48
CA LEU A 262 -8.19 3.65 -5.68
C LEU A 262 -7.69 4.37 -6.93
N GLY A 263 -6.39 4.27 -7.21
CA GLY A 263 -5.76 4.90 -8.36
C GLY A 263 -6.35 4.47 -9.70
N GLN A 264 -6.93 3.27 -9.80
CA GLN A 264 -7.53 2.79 -11.04
C GLN A 264 -8.63 3.71 -11.59
N ALA A 265 -9.36 4.42 -10.72
CA ALA A 265 -10.39 5.37 -11.14
C ALA A 265 -9.84 6.50 -12.04
N GLY A 266 -8.58 6.90 -11.81
CA GLY A 266 -7.95 7.96 -12.56
C GLY A 266 -7.63 7.63 -14.01
N PHE A 267 -7.44 6.35 -14.35
CA PHE A 267 -7.14 5.96 -15.73
C PHE A 267 -8.37 6.07 -16.64
N ALA A 268 -9.59 5.93 -16.10
CA ALA A 268 -10.82 6.17 -16.85
C ALA A 268 -11.28 7.65 -16.79
N ASN A 269 -10.97 8.37 -15.70
CA ASN A 269 -11.47 9.72 -15.48
C ASN A 269 -10.45 10.60 -14.74
N LEU A 270 -9.97 11.66 -15.41
CA LEU A 270 -9.01 12.61 -14.84
C LEU A 270 -9.49 13.21 -13.51
N THR A 271 -10.75 13.66 -13.45
CA THR A 271 -11.33 14.28 -12.26
C THR A 271 -11.27 13.34 -11.06
N GLU A 272 -11.70 12.09 -11.24
CA GLU A 272 -11.65 11.11 -10.15
C GLU A 272 -10.20 10.73 -9.78
N GLY A 273 -9.30 10.64 -10.76
CA GLY A 273 -7.87 10.44 -10.51
C GLY A 273 -7.22 11.56 -9.69
N LEU A 274 -7.55 12.82 -10.00
CA LEU A 274 -7.08 13.97 -9.23
C LEU A 274 -7.65 13.96 -7.81
N LYS A 275 -8.92 13.59 -7.61
CA LYS A 275 -9.46 13.43 -6.25
C LYS A 275 -8.72 12.36 -5.45
N VAL A 276 -8.45 11.21 -6.06
CA VAL A 276 -7.67 10.15 -5.40
C VAL A 276 -6.27 10.64 -5.07
N TRP A 277 -5.59 11.30 -6.01
CA TRP A 277 -4.24 11.78 -5.78
C TRP A 277 -4.18 12.83 -4.67
N LEU A 278 -5.04 13.85 -4.73
CA LEU A 278 -5.13 14.91 -3.70
C LEU A 278 -5.59 14.38 -2.33
N GLY A 279 -6.55 13.46 -2.32
CA GLY A 279 -7.17 12.95 -1.08
C GLY A 279 -6.40 11.81 -0.41
N ILE A 280 -5.64 11.02 -1.16
CA ILE A 280 -4.98 9.79 -0.67
C ILE A 280 -3.47 9.86 -0.80
N MET A 281 -2.95 10.30 -1.95
CA MET A 281 -1.52 10.21 -2.25
C MET A 281 -0.72 11.43 -1.79
N LEU A 282 -1.26 12.64 -1.95
CA LEU A 282 -0.64 13.87 -1.48
C LEU A 282 -0.40 13.87 0.05
N PRO A 283 -1.34 13.43 0.91
CA PRO A 283 -1.11 13.35 2.36
C PRO A 283 0.04 12.42 2.78
N VAL A 284 0.45 11.49 1.91
CA VAL A 284 1.55 10.54 2.17
C VAL A 284 2.77 10.79 1.30
N LEU A 285 2.80 11.89 0.55
CA LEU A 285 3.91 12.25 -0.32
C LEU A 285 5.24 12.40 0.45
N GLY A 286 5.18 12.71 1.74
CA GLY A 286 6.36 12.76 2.60
C GLY A 286 6.86 11.42 3.15
N ILE A 287 6.15 10.31 2.91
CA ILE A 287 6.52 8.99 3.41
C ILE A 287 7.40 8.30 2.37
N LYS A 288 8.69 8.10 2.68
CA LYS A 288 9.69 7.57 1.74
C LYS A 288 9.32 6.25 1.05
N SER A 289 8.58 5.37 1.74
CA SER A 289 8.14 4.08 1.19
C SER A 289 6.95 4.19 0.23
N LEU A 290 6.23 5.32 0.22
CA LEU A 290 5.00 5.53 -0.56
C LEU A 290 5.15 6.62 -1.62
N SER A 291 6.04 7.59 -1.38
CA SER A 291 6.26 8.72 -2.28
C SER A 291 6.65 8.36 -3.72
N PRO A 292 7.43 7.28 -3.99
CA PRO A 292 7.72 6.89 -5.37
C PRO A 292 6.45 6.51 -6.14
N PHE A 293 5.53 5.80 -5.48
CA PHE A 293 4.26 5.41 -6.10
C PHE A 293 3.38 6.64 -6.36
N ALA A 294 3.27 7.56 -5.40
CA ALA A 294 2.46 8.77 -5.51
C ALA A 294 2.87 9.65 -6.70
N ILE A 295 4.18 9.81 -6.93
CA ILE A 295 4.71 10.62 -8.04
C ILE A 295 4.57 9.89 -9.37
N THR A 296 4.91 8.59 -9.41
CA THR A 296 4.74 7.76 -10.63
C THR A 296 3.29 7.69 -11.07
N TYR A 297 2.35 7.64 -10.11
CA TYR A 297 0.92 7.69 -10.41
C TYR A 297 0.52 9.01 -11.05
N LEU A 298 0.96 10.14 -10.46
CA LEU A 298 0.63 11.45 -11.01
C LEU A 298 1.14 11.62 -12.43
N ASP A 299 2.39 11.23 -12.68
CA ASP A 299 2.99 11.27 -14.02
C ASP A 299 2.13 10.50 -15.03
N ARG A 300 1.78 9.25 -14.71
CA ARG A 300 0.91 8.42 -15.57
C ARG A 300 -0.49 8.99 -15.75
N LEU A 301 -1.10 9.52 -14.68
CA LEU A 301 -2.42 10.14 -14.74
C LEU A 301 -2.41 11.31 -15.73
N LEU A 302 -1.41 12.18 -15.60
CA LEU A 302 -1.27 13.33 -16.47
C LEU A 302 -0.93 12.88 -17.90
N LEU A 303 -0.04 11.90 -18.10
CA LEU A 303 0.28 11.36 -19.43
C LEU A 303 -0.97 10.80 -20.13
N MET A 304 -1.84 10.12 -19.39
CA MET A 304 -3.06 9.52 -19.94
C MET A 304 -4.14 10.53 -20.29
N HIS A 305 -4.15 11.68 -19.62
CA HIS A 305 -5.10 12.75 -19.85
C HIS A 305 -4.37 14.01 -20.34
N PRO A 306 -4.01 14.10 -21.64
CA PRO A 306 -3.34 15.28 -22.18
C PRO A 306 -4.22 16.54 -22.10
N ASN A 307 -5.54 16.37 -22.24
CA ASN A 307 -6.50 17.45 -22.06
C ASN A 307 -6.87 17.62 -20.57
N LEU A 308 -6.29 18.65 -19.96
CA LEU A 308 -6.43 18.94 -18.53
C LEU A 308 -7.69 19.72 -18.15
N THR A 309 -8.52 20.13 -19.13
CA THR A 309 -9.68 21.01 -18.89
C THR A 309 -10.65 20.47 -17.84
N LYS A 310 -10.87 19.15 -17.81
CA LYS A 310 -11.73 18.48 -16.83
C LYS A 310 -11.19 18.50 -15.39
N GLY A 311 -9.92 18.87 -15.22
CA GLY A 311 -9.26 18.99 -13.92
C GLY A 311 -9.05 20.44 -13.46
N PHE A 312 -9.52 21.44 -14.23
CA PHE A 312 -9.34 22.84 -13.87
C PHE A 312 -10.04 23.19 -12.55
N GLY A 313 -9.34 23.95 -11.70
CA GLY A 313 -9.84 24.39 -10.40
C GLY A 313 -9.90 23.29 -9.34
N MET A 314 -9.47 22.06 -9.66
CA MET A 314 -9.42 20.97 -8.68
C MET A 314 -8.27 21.11 -7.68
N ILE A 315 -7.19 21.78 -8.09
CA ILE A 315 -6.03 22.05 -7.25
C ILE A 315 -6.15 23.47 -6.70
N GLY A 316 -6.78 23.61 -5.53
CA GLY A 316 -6.89 24.90 -4.85
C GLY A 316 -5.57 25.34 -4.20
N PRO A 317 -5.48 26.57 -3.66
CA PRO A 317 -4.28 27.06 -2.98
C PRO A 317 -3.79 26.11 -1.87
N LYS A 318 -4.71 25.55 -1.08
CA LYS A 318 -4.41 24.60 0.01
C LYS A 318 -3.63 23.36 -0.45
N ASP A 319 -3.81 22.94 -1.70
CA ASP A 319 -3.19 21.77 -2.28
C ASP A 319 -1.98 22.16 -3.14
N PHE A 320 -2.08 23.28 -3.85
CA PHE A 320 -1.04 23.79 -4.75
C PHE A 320 0.25 24.18 -4.04
N PHE A 321 0.16 24.88 -2.90
CA PHE A 321 1.35 25.37 -2.21
C PHE A 321 2.18 24.27 -1.53
N PRO A 322 1.59 23.23 -0.89
CA PRO A 322 2.34 22.05 -0.51
C PRO A 322 3.12 21.42 -1.67
N LEU A 323 2.55 21.41 -2.89
CA LEU A 323 3.23 20.88 -4.08
C LEU A 323 4.41 21.76 -4.51
N LEU A 324 4.24 23.08 -4.48
CA LEU A 324 5.33 24.02 -4.72
C LEU A 324 6.46 23.80 -3.69
N ASP A 325 6.10 23.61 -2.41
CA ASP A 325 7.08 23.37 -1.35
C ASP A 325 7.81 22.02 -1.57
N PHE A 326 7.09 20.94 -1.90
CA PHE A 326 7.72 19.65 -2.21
C PHE A 326 8.59 19.68 -3.47
N ALA A 327 8.23 20.47 -4.47
CA ALA A 327 8.99 20.60 -5.71
C ALA A 327 10.27 21.41 -5.50
N TYR A 328 10.21 22.55 -4.81
CA TYR A 328 11.34 23.48 -4.81
C TYR A 328 12.03 23.69 -3.46
N MET A 329 11.38 23.46 -2.33
CA MET A 329 12.04 23.71 -1.03
C MET A 329 13.13 22.67 -0.77
N PRO A 330 14.33 23.10 -0.32
CA PRO A 330 15.40 22.19 0.03
C PRO A 330 15.06 21.42 1.31
N ASN A 331 15.70 20.27 1.50
CA ASN A 331 15.58 19.43 2.71
C ASN A 331 14.16 18.99 3.04
N ASN A 332 13.29 18.86 2.04
CA ASN A 332 12.00 18.21 2.22
C ASN A 332 12.18 16.68 2.33
N SER A 333 11.08 15.96 2.56
CA SER A 333 11.12 14.51 2.79
C SER A 333 11.29 13.65 1.54
N LEU A 334 11.23 14.24 0.34
CA LEU A 334 11.47 13.55 -0.93
C LEU A 334 12.97 13.33 -1.15
N THR A 335 13.30 12.28 -1.91
CA THR A 335 14.66 12.12 -2.43
C THR A 335 14.88 13.12 -3.58
N PRO A 336 16.13 13.55 -3.85
CA PRO A 336 16.40 14.50 -4.92
C PRO A 336 15.83 14.07 -6.29
N SER A 337 15.90 12.78 -6.61
CA SER A 337 15.33 12.22 -7.85
C SER A 337 13.81 12.37 -7.94
N LEU A 338 13.09 12.13 -6.84
CA LEU A 338 11.64 12.26 -6.78
C LEU A 338 11.21 13.74 -6.81
N GLN A 339 11.99 14.59 -6.16
CA GLN A 339 11.78 16.04 -6.21
C GLN A 339 11.92 16.57 -7.64
N GLU A 340 12.96 16.14 -8.36
CA GLU A 340 13.15 16.50 -9.77
C GLU A 340 11.99 16.02 -10.65
N GLN A 341 11.52 14.78 -10.46
CA GLN A 341 10.33 14.28 -11.15
C GLN A 341 9.09 15.14 -10.87
N LEU A 342 8.87 15.54 -9.61
CA LEU A 342 7.75 16.42 -9.27
C LEU A 342 7.89 17.80 -9.92
N CYS A 343 9.10 18.37 -10.00
CA CYS A 343 9.38 19.61 -10.72
C CYS A 343 8.99 19.50 -12.21
N GLN A 344 9.28 18.37 -12.86
CA GLN A 344 8.91 18.15 -14.26
C GLN A 344 7.39 18.10 -14.47
N LEU A 345 6.64 17.62 -13.47
CA LEU A 345 5.17 17.59 -13.50
C LEU A 345 4.52 18.94 -13.13
N TYR A 346 5.27 19.80 -12.43
CA TYR A 346 4.77 21.06 -11.87
C TYR A 346 4.08 22.00 -12.89
N PRO A 347 4.60 22.20 -14.12
CA PRO A 347 3.92 23.04 -15.12
C PRO A 347 2.49 22.59 -15.41
N ARG A 348 2.25 21.26 -15.44
CA ARG A 348 0.91 20.71 -15.67
C ARG A 348 0.01 20.89 -14.45
N LEU A 349 0.56 20.78 -13.25
CA LEU A 349 -0.15 21.08 -11.99
C LEU A 349 -0.56 22.55 -11.90
N LYS A 350 0.29 23.47 -12.39
CA LYS A 350 0.00 24.91 -12.49
C LYS A 350 -1.19 25.18 -13.42
N VAL A 351 -1.23 24.53 -14.59
CA VAL A 351 -2.37 24.60 -15.52
C VAL A 351 -3.66 24.10 -14.87
N LEU A 352 -3.61 22.99 -14.11
CA LEU A 352 -4.76 22.46 -13.37
C LEU A 352 -5.24 23.40 -12.27
N ALA A 353 -4.32 24.07 -11.57
CA ALA A 353 -4.65 25.01 -10.50
C ALA A 353 -5.28 26.31 -11.02
N PHE A 354 -4.66 26.96 -12.02
CA PHE A 354 -5.11 28.27 -12.50
C PHE A 354 -6.27 28.17 -13.48
N GLY A 355 -6.39 27.05 -14.18
CA GLY A 355 -7.45 26.77 -15.15
C GLY A 355 -7.39 27.67 -16.38
N ALA A 356 -8.53 27.78 -17.08
CA ALA A 356 -8.62 28.48 -18.36
C ALA A 356 -8.53 30.02 -18.25
N LYS A 357 -8.80 30.59 -17.07
CA LYS A 357 -8.85 32.04 -16.84
C LYS A 357 -8.02 32.45 -15.62
N PRO A 358 -6.68 32.40 -15.70
CA PRO A 358 -5.79 32.72 -14.59
C PRO A 358 -6.08 34.09 -13.97
N ASP A 359 -6.39 35.11 -14.77
CA ASP A 359 -6.66 36.48 -14.27
C ASP A 359 -7.78 36.53 -13.24
N SER A 360 -8.76 35.62 -13.37
CA SER A 360 -9.89 35.53 -12.45
C SER A 360 -9.62 34.67 -11.21
N THR A 361 -8.57 33.84 -11.20
CA THR A 361 -8.30 32.88 -10.12
C THR A 361 -7.04 33.23 -9.31
N LEU A 362 -6.05 33.85 -9.94
CA LEU A 362 -4.73 34.15 -9.36
C LEU A 362 -4.79 34.99 -8.08
N HIS A 363 -5.78 35.88 -7.94
CA HIS A 363 -5.96 36.69 -6.73
C HIS A 363 -6.11 35.83 -5.46
N THR A 364 -6.66 34.61 -5.58
CA THR A 364 -6.79 33.66 -4.46
C THR A 364 -5.47 33.00 -4.05
N TYR A 365 -4.47 32.96 -4.96
CA TYR A 365 -3.15 32.39 -4.71
C TYR A 365 -2.14 33.45 -4.24
N PHE A 366 -2.37 34.72 -4.57
CA PHE A 366 -1.46 35.84 -4.30
C PHE A 366 -0.96 35.90 -2.84
N PRO A 367 -1.81 35.82 -1.79
CA PRO A 367 -1.31 35.91 -0.41
C PRO A 367 -0.31 34.80 -0.06
N SER A 368 -0.49 33.62 -0.63
CA SER A 368 0.37 32.45 -0.37
C SER A 368 1.67 32.47 -1.20
N PHE A 369 1.68 33.19 -2.33
CA PHE A 369 2.93 33.51 -3.04
C PHE A 369 3.74 34.55 -2.28
N LEU A 370 3.10 35.60 -1.74
CA LEU A 370 3.80 36.62 -0.94
C LEU A 370 4.51 36.02 0.27
N SER A 371 3.91 35.04 0.95
CA SER A 371 4.57 34.36 2.08
C SER A 371 5.83 33.60 1.68
N ARG A 372 6.03 33.33 0.37
CA ARG A 372 7.17 32.61 -0.22
C ARG A 372 8.10 33.53 -1.02
N ALA A 373 7.84 34.83 -1.04
CA ALA A 373 8.72 35.85 -1.64
C ALA A 373 9.88 36.25 -0.70
N THR A 374 10.15 35.49 0.36
CA THR A 374 11.18 35.80 1.35
C THR A 374 12.58 35.40 0.88
N PRO A 375 13.66 36.03 1.38
CA PRO A 375 15.04 35.67 1.01
C PRO A 375 15.39 34.20 1.26
N SER A 376 14.75 33.55 2.23
CA SER A 376 14.95 32.13 2.56
C SER A 376 14.40 31.15 1.51
N CYS A 377 13.51 31.60 0.62
CA CYS A 377 12.95 30.75 -0.42
C CYS A 377 13.89 30.68 -1.64
N PRO A 378 14.04 29.50 -2.28
CA PRO A 378 14.88 29.31 -3.44
C PRO A 378 14.52 30.23 -4.62
N PRO A 379 15.49 30.65 -5.46
CA PRO A 379 15.23 31.48 -6.63
C PRO A 379 14.26 30.83 -7.62
N GLU A 380 14.42 29.54 -7.90
CA GLU A 380 13.56 28.81 -8.84
C GLU A 380 12.10 28.76 -8.37
N MET A 381 11.88 28.64 -7.06
CA MET A 381 10.53 28.73 -6.48
C MET A 381 9.87 30.09 -6.70
N LYS A 382 10.66 31.18 -6.60
CA LYS A 382 10.15 32.54 -6.79
C LYS A 382 9.77 32.81 -8.24
N LYS A 383 10.48 32.22 -9.21
CA LYS A 383 10.13 32.31 -10.64
C LYS A 383 8.77 31.67 -10.96
N GLU A 384 8.26 30.79 -10.10
CA GLU A 384 6.94 30.22 -10.29
C GLU A 384 5.79 31.17 -9.93
N SER A 385 6.09 32.27 -9.21
CA SER A 385 5.13 33.37 -9.00
C SER A 385 4.72 33.98 -10.34
N PRO A 386 3.42 34.05 -10.65
CA PRO A 386 2.93 34.77 -11.83
C PRO A 386 2.88 36.29 -11.61
N PHE A 387 3.30 36.77 -10.44
CA PHE A 387 3.30 38.19 -10.03
C PHE A 387 4.71 38.73 -9.87
#